data_AF-A0A7C4BC17-F1
#
_entry.id   AF-A0A7C4BC17-F1
#
_cell.length_a   1.000
_cell.length_b   1.000
_cell.length_c   1.000
_cell.angle_alpha   90.00
_cell.angle_beta   90.00
_cell.angle_gamma   90.00
#
_symmetry.space_group_name_H-M   'P 1'
#
loop_
_entity.id
_entity.type
_entity.pdbx_description
1 polymer ?
#
loop_
_entity_poly.entity_id
_entity_poly.type
_entity_poly.pdbx_seq_one_letter_code
_entity_poly.pdbx_strand_id
1 'polypeptide(L)'
;MAYWLFYSNLFIRWAKILQEIAYSEQLSSIDWRTLFNPNLLHYLIIIPKVTKLSVSTASNVQSLVLYEAASIRVCSSCKKTIAPDEKAVSFKCPNCGTVIIWRCYRCRTMGISYKCPNCGFEGP
;
A
#
# COMPACT_ATOMS: atom_id res chain seq x y z
N MET A 1 49.93 -19.89 -23.15
CA MET A 1 49.49 -18.60 -22.56
C MET A 1 48.13 -18.20 -23.14
N ALA A 2 47.04 -18.93 -22.83
CA ALA A 2 45.72 -18.69 -23.44
C ALA A 2 44.52 -18.79 -22.47
N TYR A 3 44.66 -19.50 -21.34
CA TYR A 3 43.56 -19.71 -20.39
C TYR A 3 43.16 -18.46 -19.57
N TRP A 4 44.02 -17.44 -19.49
CA TRP A 4 43.75 -16.23 -18.71
C TRP A 4 42.82 -15.21 -19.39
N LEU A 5 42.68 -15.25 -20.72
CA LEU A 5 41.81 -14.30 -21.46
C LEU A 5 40.35 -14.79 -21.58
N PHE A 6 40.07 -16.05 -21.23
CA PHE A 6 38.71 -16.58 -21.19
C PHE A 6 37.99 -16.28 -19.86
N TYR A 7 38.76 -16.17 -18.77
CA TYR A 7 38.22 -15.95 -17.41
C TYR A 7 37.68 -14.53 -17.19
N SER A 8 38.22 -13.53 -17.87
CA SER A 8 37.80 -12.12 -17.76
C SER A 8 36.38 -11.88 -18.29
N ASN A 9 36.03 -12.49 -19.42
CA ASN A 9 34.73 -12.30 -20.07
C ASN A 9 33.56 -12.96 -19.32
N LEU A 10 33.84 -14.01 -18.54
CA LEU A 10 32.83 -14.59 -17.64
C LEU A 10 32.56 -13.67 -16.45
N PHE A 11 33.60 -13.09 -15.86
CA PHE A 11 33.52 -12.30 -14.63
C PHE A 11 32.70 -11.00 -14.79
N ILE A 12 32.86 -10.30 -15.93
CA ILE A 12 32.11 -9.07 -16.25
C ILE A 12 30.60 -9.34 -16.34
N ARG A 13 30.20 -10.51 -16.85
CA ARG A 13 28.79 -10.90 -17.00
C ARG A 13 28.14 -11.24 -15.66
N TRP A 14 28.91 -11.73 -14.68
CA TRP A 14 28.45 -11.95 -13.30
C TRP A 14 28.35 -10.66 -12.49
N ALA A 15 29.27 -9.70 -12.66
CA ALA A 15 29.22 -8.42 -11.96
C ALA A 15 27.89 -7.67 -12.21
N LYS A 16 27.35 -7.75 -13.43
CA LYS A 16 26.09 -7.10 -13.80
C LYS A 16 24.86 -7.75 -13.16
N ILE A 17 24.89 -9.06 -12.89
CA ILE A 17 23.83 -9.81 -12.21
C ILE A 17 23.79 -9.45 -10.71
N LEU A 18 24.94 -9.27 -10.08
CA LEU A 18 25.02 -8.91 -8.65
C LEU A 18 24.51 -7.49 -8.37
N GLN A 19 24.57 -6.59 -9.34
CA GLN A 19 24.15 -5.19 -9.16
C GLN A 19 22.62 -4.99 -9.20
N GLU A 20 21.85 -5.93 -9.78
CA GLU A 20 20.38 -5.91 -9.71
C GLU A 20 19.84 -6.47 -8.38
N ILE A 21 20.57 -7.39 -7.74
CA ILE A 21 20.15 -8.03 -6.47
C ILE A 21 20.23 -7.05 -5.28
N ALA A 22 21.12 -6.06 -5.35
CA ALA A 22 21.32 -5.06 -4.29
C ALA A 22 20.17 -4.04 -4.15
N TYR A 23 19.24 -3.96 -5.11
CA TYR A 23 18.11 -3.01 -5.10
C TYR A 23 16.78 -3.67 -4.68
N SER A 24 16.82 -4.45 -3.59
CA SER A 24 15.59 -4.84 -2.87
C SER A 24 15.80 -4.80 -1.36
N GLU A 25 15.52 -3.63 -0.77
CA GLU A 25 15.56 -3.39 0.68
C GLU A 25 14.42 -4.12 1.41
N GLN A 26 14.53 -5.44 1.56
CA GLN A 26 13.48 -6.22 2.23
C GLN A 26 13.97 -7.41 3.07
N LEU A 27 15.20 -7.30 3.61
CA LEU A 27 15.82 -8.32 4.47
C LEU A 27 16.56 -7.74 5.70
N SER A 28 16.06 -6.64 6.28
CA SER A 28 16.62 -6.04 7.51
C SER A 28 16.29 -6.79 8.82
N SER A 29 15.77 -8.02 8.75
CA SER A 29 15.35 -8.82 9.90
C SER A 29 15.85 -10.26 9.91
N ILE A 30 16.75 -10.66 8.99
CA ILE A 30 17.32 -12.02 8.94
C ILE A 30 18.78 -11.98 9.38
N ASP A 31 19.03 -12.48 10.60
CA ASP A 31 20.37 -12.59 11.18
C ASP A 31 21.09 -13.82 10.61
N TRP A 32 22.07 -13.57 9.74
CA TRP A 32 22.83 -14.56 8.97
C TRP A 32 23.61 -15.57 9.83
N ARG A 33 23.78 -15.30 11.13
CA ARG A 33 24.39 -16.23 12.10
C ARG A 33 23.58 -17.52 12.32
N THR A 34 22.30 -17.53 11.97
CA THR A 34 21.40 -18.68 12.22
C THR A 34 21.43 -19.76 11.13
N LEU A 35 21.98 -19.47 9.94
CA LEU A 35 21.93 -20.39 8.79
C LEU A 35 23.12 -21.35 8.65
N PHE A 36 24.16 -21.21 9.49
CA PHE A 36 25.36 -22.06 9.48
C PHE A 36 25.60 -22.80 10.81
N ASN A 37 24.54 -23.35 11.42
CA ASN A 37 24.65 -24.26 12.56
C ASN A 37 24.08 -25.66 12.21
N PRO A 38 24.93 -26.70 12.06
CA PRO A 38 24.51 -28.01 11.58
C PRO A 38 23.76 -28.90 12.60
N ASN A 39 23.45 -28.41 13.81
CA ASN A 39 22.89 -29.24 14.91
C ASN A 39 21.42 -28.95 15.29
N LEU A 40 20.68 -28.10 14.57
CA LEU A 40 19.25 -27.85 14.83
C LEU A 40 18.34 -28.46 13.74
N LEU A 41 18.14 -29.79 13.82
CA LEU A 41 17.24 -30.54 12.93
C LEU A 41 16.20 -31.34 13.72
N HIS A 42 15.52 -30.67 14.67
CA HIS A 42 14.26 -31.11 15.27
C HIS A 42 13.59 -29.92 15.99
N TYR A 43 12.25 -29.85 15.93
CA TYR A 43 11.39 -28.69 16.28
C TYR A 43 11.54 -27.52 15.27
N LEU A 44 10.48 -26.96 14.68
CA LEU A 44 9.07 -26.90 15.10
C LEU A 44 8.07 -27.25 13.96
N ILE A 45 7.13 -28.14 14.26
CA ILE A 45 5.80 -28.28 13.62
C ILE A 45 4.76 -27.81 14.66
N ILE A 46 3.49 -27.50 14.27
CA ILE A 46 2.32 -27.05 15.10
C ILE A 46 2.34 -25.52 15.35
N ILE A 47 1.35 -24.65 15.01
CA ILE A 47 0.22 -24.49 14.03
C ILE A 47 -0.21 -22.97 14.08
N PRO A 48 -1.30 -22.41 13.47
CA PRO A 48 -2.22 -22.84 12.37
C PRO A 48 -2.51 -21.76 11.27
N LYS A 49 -3.00 -22.24 10.12
CA LYS A 49 -4.10 -21.68 9.28
C LYS A 49 -4.50 -20.19 9.47
N VAL A 50 -4.04 -19.31 8.57
CA VAL A 50 -4.80 -18.10 8.19
C VAL A 50 -4.96 -18.04 6.66
N THR A 51 -6.17 -17.74 6.24
CA THR A 51 -6.66 -17.81 4.85
C THR A 51 -6.33 -16.58 4.02
N LYS A 52 -6.10 -16.80 2.72
CA LYS A 52 -6.43 -15.89 1.60
C LYS A 52 -6.00 -14.42 1.74
N LEU A 53 -4.89 -14.08 1.09
CA LEU A 53 -4.86 -12.88 0.24
C LEU A 53 -4.40 -13.30 -1.16
N SER A 54 -5.31 -13.23 -2.12
CA SER A 54 -5.05 -13.45 -3.53
C SER A 54 -4.34 -12.22 -4.12
N VAL A 55 -3.01 -12.21 -4.09
CA VAL A 55 -2.20 -11.26 -4.86
C VAL A 55 -1.89 -11.91 -6.21
N SER A 56 -2.84 -11.79 -7.14
CA SER A 56 -2.68 -12.21 -8.53
C SER A 56 -1.93 -11.15 -9.33
N THR A 57 -0.61 -11.09 -9.20
CA THR A 57 0.26 -10.29 -10.08
C THR A 57 0.84 -11.17 -11.19
N ALA A 58 0.12 -11.29 -12.30
CA ALA A 58 0.61 -11.91 -13.52
C ALA A 58 -0.04 -11.27 -14.77
N SER A 59 0.75 -10.43 -15.45
CA SER A 59 0.70 -10.09 -16.88
C SER A 59 -0.64 -9.84 -17.61
N ASN A 60 -0.72 -8.63 -18.21
CA ASN A 60 -1.52 -8.26 -19.40
C ASN A 60 -3.02 -7.89 -19.22
N VAL A 61 -3.27 -6.67 -18.73
CA VAL A 61 -4.48 -5.87 -19.03
C VAL A 61 -4.08 -4.39 -19.14
N GLN A 62 -3.56 -3.97 -20.31
CA GLN A 62 -2.83 -2.68 -20.43
C GLN A 62 -3.61 -1.55 -21.15
N SER A 63 -4.95 -1.56 -21.14
CA SER A 63 -5.71 -0.50 -21.86
C SER A 63 -7.11 -0.11 -21.32
N LEU A 64 -7.61 -0.65 -20.20
CA LEU A 64 -8.95 -0.30 -19.66
C LEU A 64 -9.01 -0.12 -18.12
N VAL A 65 -7.94 0.36 -17.49
CA VAL A 65 -7.96 0.73 -16.06
C VAL A 65 -7.40 2.14 -15.84
N LEU A 66 -8.10 3.14 -16.37
CA LEU A 66 -7.94 4.55 -15.93
C LEU A 66 -8.93 4.91 -14.79
N TYR A 67 -9.69 3.94 -14.27
CA TYR A 67 -10.43 4.09 -13.01
C TYR A 67 -9.57 3.74 -11.79
N GLU A 68 -8.30 4.17 -11.84
CA GLU A 68 -7.28 3.93 -10.82
C GLU A 68 -7.73 4.47 -9.45
N ALA A 69 -8.15 3.56 -8.56
CA ALA A 69 -8.31 3.74 -7.12
C ALA A 69 -8.82 5.11 -6.63
N ALA A 70 -9.89 5.65 -7.23
CA ALA A 70 -10.55 6.86 -6.73
C ALA A 70 -11.02 6.64 -5.28
N SER A 71 -10.29 7.22 -4.32
CA SER A 71 -10.49 6.97 -2.89
C SER A 71 -11.93 7.25 -2.48
N ILE A 72 -12.69 6.21 -2.11
CA ILE A 72 -14.11 6.33 -1.78
C ILE A 72 -14.25 7.21 -0.53
N ARG A 73 -14.75 8.44 -0.70
CA ARG A 73 -15.02 9.37 0.41
C ARG A 73 -16.46 9.18 0.90
N VAL A 74 -16.68 9.43 2.19
CA VAL A 74 -18.01 9.30 2.82
C VAL A 74 -18.44 10.67 3.34
N CYS A 75 -19.69 11.06 3.04
CA CYS A 75 -20.26 12.31 3.51
C CYS A 75 -20.54 12.27 5.02
N SER A 76 -20.08 13.26 5.78
CA SER A 76 -20.20 13.28 7.25
C SER A 76 -21.63 13.40 7.77
N SER A 77 -22.59 13.86 6.95
CA SER A 77 -24.01 13.98 7.34
C SER A 77 -24.86 12.78 6.95
N CYS A 78 -24.91 12.43 5.65
CA CYS A 78 -25.77 11.36 5.17
C CYS A 78 -25.10 9.97 5.20
N LYS A 79 -23.81 9.89 5.53
CA LYS A 79 -22.99 8.66 5.58
C LYS A 79 -22.97 7.86 4.26
N LYS A 80 -23.39 8.48 3.15
CA LYS A 80 -23.29 7.90 1.81
C LYS A 80 -21.89 8.06 1.26
N THR A 81 -21.46 7.09 0.47
CA THR A 81 -20.28 7.19 -0.38
C THR A 81 -20.50 8.27 -1.44
N ILE A 82 -19.43 9.00 -1.74
CA ILE A 82 -19.37 10.08 -2.73
C ILE A 82 -18.73 9.50 -3.99
N ALA A 83 -19.43 9.59 -5.12
CA ALA A 83 -18.88 9.20 -6.42
C ALA A 83 -17.80 10.22 -6.86
N PRO A 84 -16.76 9.81 -7.61
CA PRO A 84 -15.71 10.72 -8.07
C PRO A 84 -16.26 11.88 -8.92
N ASP A 85 -17.34 11.64 -9.66
CA ASP A 85 -18.00 12.64 -10.51
C ASP A 85 -18.98 13.57 -9.75
N GLU A 86 -19.28 13.30 -8.47
CA GLU A 86 -20.19 14.14 -7.69
C GLU A 86 -19.49 15.41 -7.19
N LYS A 87 -20.18 16.56 -7.26
CA LYS A 87 -19.72 17.87 -6.76
C LYS A 87 -19.65 17.95 -5.22
N ALA A 88 -18.78 17.16 -4.61
CA ALA A 88 -18.46 17.22 -3.20
C ALA A 88 -17.44 18.32 -2.88
N VAL A 89 -17.37 18.70 -1.60
CA VAL A 89 -16.31 19.57 -1.06
C VAL A 89 -15.70 18.95 0.18
N SER A 90 -14.43 19.25 0.42
CA SER A 90 -13.70 18.93 1.63
C SER A 90 -13.17 20.21 2.28
N PHE A 91 -13.25 20.28 3.60
CA PHE A 91 -12.72 21.39 4.39
C PHE A 91 -12.31 20.91 5.78
N LYS A 92 -11.39 21.63 6.43
CA LYS A 92 -11.03 21.37 7.82
C LYS A 92 -12.12 21.92 8.74
N CYS A 93 -12.44 21.22 9.83
CA CYS A 93 -13.41 21.69 10.82
C CYS A 93 -12.99 23.07 11.38
N PRO A 94 -13.86 24.09 11.38
CA PRO A 94 -13.50 25.44 11.83
C PRO A 94 -13.20 25.54 13.33
N ASN A 95 -13.73 24.61 14.14
CA ASN A 95 -13.54 24.62 15.60
C ASN A 95 -12.22 23.92 16.02
N CYS A 96 -11.88 22.76 15.44
CA CYS A 96 -10.73 21.97 15.87
C CYS A 96 -9.56 21.88 14.86
N GLY A 97 -9.77 22.23 13.59
CA GLY A 97 -8.72 22.23 12.54
C GLY A 97 -8.14 20.85 12.14
N THR A 98 -8.28 19.81 12.97
CA THR A 98 -7.64 18.50 12.77
C THR A 98 -8.38 17.58 11.81
N VAL A 99 -9.72 17.60 11.82
CA VAL A 99 -10.55 16.69 11.01
C VAL A 99 -10.92 17.32 9.68
N ILE A 100 -10.70 16.57 8.59
CA ILE A 100 -11.20 16.90 7.25
C ILE A 100 -12.63 16.36 7.11
N ILE A 101 -13.57 17.26 6.89
CA ILE A 101 -15.00 16.97 6.75
C ILE A 101 -15.34 16.94 5.27
N TRP A 102 -16.08 15.92 4.83
CA TRP A 102 -16.53 15.74 3.44
C TRP A 102 -18.04 15.93 3.36
N ARG A 103 -18.48 16.74 2.40
CA ARG A 103 -19.89 17.12 2.21
C ARG A 103 -20.29 16.93 0.74
N CYS A 104 -21.26 16.06 0.48
CA CYS A 104 -21.83 15.89 -0.85
C CYS A 104 -22.73 17.08 -1.24
N TYR A 105 -23.01 17.23 -2.54
CA TYR A 105 -23.81 18.34 -3.07
C TYR A 105 -25.19 18.40 -2.41
N ARG A 106 -25.87 17.24 -2.35
CA ARG A 106 -27.26 17.13 -1.86
C ARG A 106 -27.42 17.61 -0.41
N CYS A 107 -26.48 17.26 0.48
CA CYS A 107 -26.52 17.71 1.88
C CYS A 107 -26.31 19.22 2.02
N ARG A 108 -25.49 19.84 1.16
CA ARG A 108 -25.25 21.29 1.16
C ARG A 108 -26.49 22.06 0.68
N THR A 109 -27.10 21.62 -0.43
CA THR A 109 -28.32 22.25 -0.98
C THR A 109 -29.49 22.17 0.00
N MET A 110 -29.59 21.09 0.78
CA MET A 110 -30.64 20.91 1.79
C MET A 110 -30.33 21.53 3.16
N GLY A 111 -29.13 22.08 3.38
CA GLY A 111 -28.73 22.62 4.70
C GLY A 111 -28.73 21.60 5.84
N ILE A 112 -28.59 20.30 5.54
CA ILE A 112 -28.57 19.23 6.56
C ILE A 112 -27.34 19.44 7.44
N SER A 113 -27.45 19.40 8.76
CA SER A 113 -26.31 19.60 9.66
C SER A 113 -25.26 18.48 9.55
N TYR A 114 -23.98 18.80 9.80
CA TYR A 114 -22.90 17.84 10.04
C TYR A 114 -22.41 17.94 11.49
N LYS A 115 -21.91 16.83 12.04
CA LYS A 115 -21.26 16.78 13.35
C LYS A 115 -19.78 16.45 13.18
N CYS A 116 -18.89 17.22 13.81
CA CYS A 116 -17.48 16.89 13.86
C CYS A 116 -17.23 15.74 14.86
N PRO A 117 -16.53 14.66 14.49
CA PRO A 117 -16.26 13.54 15.41
C PRO A 117 -15.25 13.85 16.51
N ASN A 118 -14.44 14.91 16.38
CA ASN A 118 -13.42 15.28 17.38
C ASN A 118 -13.98 16.25 18.43
N CYS A 119 -14.59 17.37 18.01
CA CYS A 119 -15.05 18.42 18.92
C CYS A 119 -16.57 18.49 19.11
N GLY A 120 -17.35 17.60 18.48
CA GLY A 120 -18.80 17.58 18.59
C GLY A 120 -19.54 18.76 17.95
N PHE A 121 -18.82 19.73 17.35
CA PHE A 121 -19.41 20.91 16.68
C PHE A 121 -20.43 20.50 15.61
N GLU A 122 -21.61 21.09 15.68
CA GLU A 122 -22.70 20.90 14.72
C GLU A 122 -22.91 22.20 13.91
N GLY A 123 -22.91 22.09 12.58
CA GLY A 123 -23.11 23.21 11.67
C GLY A 123 -23.82 22.78 10.38
N PRO A 124 -24.40 23.73 9.62
CA PRO A 124 -25.13 23.46 8.37
C PRO A 124 -24.22 23.04 7.20
#